data_AF-A0A839Q339-F1
#
_entry.id   AF-A0A839Q339-F1
#
_cell.length_a   1.000
_cell.length_b   1.000
_cell.length_c   1.000
_cell.angle_alpha   90.00
_cell.angle_beta   90.00
_cell.angle_gamma   90.00
#
_symmetry.space_group_name_H-M   'P 1'
#
loop_
_entity.id
_entity.type
_entity.pdbx_description
1 polymer ?
#
loop_
_entity_poly.entity_id
_entity_poly.type
_entity_poly.pdbx_seq_one_letter_code
_entity_poly.pdbx_strand_id
1 'polypeptide(L)'
;MADGVTTESGAVVRSARTENSYAVAGSVSTTGSAVVAGSIVTDSSAVVAGSIATAGSAVVVGSVATAGSAAVARSIATSGSAAVAGSIATAGSAAIAGCILVVLSIACKGCLACLGCLACVRCKACVGCVRCEDCIGCVGCVNCTGLRNAVGLRDVHAA
;
A
#
# COMPACT_ATOMS: atom_id res chain seq x y z
N MET A 1 -15.28 -11.24 -32.46
CA MET A 1 -14.87 -11.52 -31.07
C MET A 1 -15.93 -10.87 -30.20
N ALA A 2 -16.66 -11.64 -29.40
CA ALA A 2 -17.80 -11.11 -28.66
C ALA A 2 -17.30 -10.24 -27.48
N ASP A 3 -17.58 -8.94 -27.54
CA ASP A 3 -17.52 -8.02 -26.40
C ASP A 3 -18.65 -8.39 -25.41
N GLY A 4 -18.44 -9.46 -24.65
CA GLY A 4 -19.34 -9.87 -23.59
C GLY A 4 -19.18 -8.96 -22.38
N VAL A 5 -19.93 -7.86 -22.35
CA VAL A 5 -20.16 -7.13 -21.09
C VAL A 5 -21.14 -7.94 -20.26
N THR A 6 -20.70 -8.39 -19.09
CA THR A 6 -21.60 -8.99 -18.09
C THR A 6 -22.01 -7.88 -17.12
N THR A 7 -23.23 -7.39 -17.29
CA THR A 7 -23.88 -6.45 -16.39
C THR A 7 -24.79 -7.26 -15.48
N GLU A 8 -24.65 -7.11 -14.16
CA GLU A 8 -25.53 -7.74 -13.15
C GLU A 8 -25.49 -9.28 -13.14
N SER A 9 -24.39 -9.84 -12.63
CA SER A 9 -24.23 -11.30 -12.48
C SER A 9 -23.76 -11.68 -11.08
N GLY A 10 -24.32 -12.77 -10.54
CA GLY A 10 -23.96 -13.29 -9.22
C GLY A 10 -22.54 -13.87 -9.17
N ALA A 11 -22.09 -14.51 -10.26
CA ALA A 11 -20.73 -14.99 -10.40
C ALA A 11 -20.30 -14.95 -11.88
N VAL A 12 -19.15 -14.35 -12.15
CA VAL A 12 -18.54 -14.24 -13.49
C VAL A 12 -17.19 -14.93 -13.47
N VAL A 13 -16.97 -15.84 -14.42
CA VAL A 13 -15.69 -16.54 -14.60
C VAL A 13 -15.22 -16.29 -16.04
N ARG A 14 -14.03 -15.71 -16.20
CA ARG A 14 -13.44 -15.36 -17.50
C ARG A 14 -14.29 -14.39 -18.32
N SER A 15 -14.09 -13.09 -18.10
CA SER A 15 -14.71 -12.04 -18.92
C SER A 15 -13.72 -10.98 -19.38
N ALA A 16 -14.01 -10.35 -20.52
CA ALA A 16 -13.25 -9.18 -20.96
C ALA A 16 -13.61 -7.96 -20.10
N ARG A 17 -14.90 -7.75 -19.82
CA ARG A 17 -15.37 -6.65 -18.97
C ARG A 17 -16.50 -7.10 -18.07
N THR A 18 -16.47 -6.61 -16.84
CA THR A 18 -17.48 -6.92 -15.84
C THR A 18 -17.84 -5.66 -15.07
N GLU A 19 -19.14 -5.42 -14.90
CA GLU A 19 -19.68 -4.27 -14.17
C GLU A 19 -20.72 -4.75 -13.16
N ASN A 20 -20.71 -4.15 -11.97
CA ASN A 20 -21.69 -4.39 -10.91
C ASN A 20 -21.98 -5.88 -10.66
N SER A 21 -20.92 -6.67 -10.44
CA SER A 21 -21.01 -8.11 -10.23
C SER A 21 -20.61 -8.48 -8.81
N TYR A 22 -21.22 -9.55 -8.27
CA TYR A 22 -20.96 -9.94 -6.90
C TYR A 22 -19.60 -10.63 -6.77
N ALA A 23 -19.34 -11.67 -7.56
CA ALA A 23 -18.05 -12.37 -7.59
C ALA A 23 -17.49 -12.44 -9.01
N VAL A 24 -16.21 -12.09 -9.18
CA VAL A 24 -15.51 -12.10 -10.47
C VAL A 24 -14.21 -12.87 -10.34
N ALA A 25 -13.99 -13.83 -11.23
CA ALA A 25 -12.75 -14.59 -11.31
C ALA A 25 -12.16 -14.54 -12.74
N GLY A 26 -10.98 -13.93 -12.88
CA GLY A 26 -10.27 -13.89 -14.15
C GLY A 26 -10.86 -12.91 -15.16
N SER A 27 -10.82 -11.60 -14.89
CA SER A 27 -11.33 -10.59 -15.84
C SER A 27 -10.26 -9.61 -16.32
N VAL A 28 -10.43 -9.04 -17.52
CA VAL A 28 -9.51 -7.98 -18.00
C VAL A 28 -9.84 -6.66 -17.29
N SER A 29 -11.10 -6.24 -17.29
CA SER A 29 -11.53 -5.02 -16.59
C SER A 29 -12.72 -5.29 -15.70
N THR A 30 -12.68 -4.80 -14.46
CA THR A 30 -13.77 -4.97 -13.50
C THR A 30 -14.07 -3.66 -12.79
N THR A 31 -15.34 -3.26 -12.78
CA THR A 31 -15.80 -2.03 -12.13
C THR A 31 -16.94 -2.35 -11.16
N GLY A 32 -16.89 -1.81 -9.95
CA GLY A 32 -18.02 -1.86 -9.03
C GLY A 32 -18.38 -3.27 -8.56
N SER A 33 -17.40 -4.15 -8.36
CA SER A 33 -17.67 -5.54 -7.96
C SER A 33 -17.39 -5.80 -6.48
N ALA A 34 -18.13 -6.71 -5.86
CA ALA A 34 -17.94 -6.99 -4.44
C ALA A 34 -16.65 -7.77 -4.18
N VAL A 35 -16.42 -8.88 -4.91
CA VAL A 35 -15.22 -9.70 -4.79
C VAL A 35 -14.60 -9.96 -6.15
N VAL A 36 -13.31 -9.66 -6.29
CA VAL A 36 -12.54 -9.85 -7.52
C VAL A 36 -11.30 -10.68 -7.22
N ALA A 37 -11.16 -11.81 -7.92
CA ALA A 37 -9.99 -12.69 -7.84
C ALA A 37 -9.34 -12.82 -9.21
N GLY A 38 -8.15 -12.25 -9.38
CA GLY A 38 -7.45 -12.29 -10.67
C GLY A 38 -8.06 -11.35 -11.70
N SER A 39 -7.64 -10.08 -11.70
CA SER A 39 -8.01 -9.14 -12.77
C SER A 39 -6.84 -8.28 -13.25
N ILE A 40 -6.88 -7.82 -14.50
CA ILE A 40 -5.85 -6.89 -15.01
C ILE A 40 -6.10 -5.50 -14.42
N VAL A 41 -7.32 -4.97 -14.59
CA VAL A 41 -7.73 -3.67 -14.04
C VAL A 41 -8.96 -3.85 -13.17
N THR A 42 -8.93 -3.26 -11.98
CA THR A 42 -10.06 -3.25 -11.05
C THR A 42 -10.29 -1.84 -10.51
N ASP A 43 -11.52 -1.35 -10.63
CA ASP A 43 -11.93 -0.06 -10.12
C ASP A 43 -13.11 -0.21 -9.15
N SER A 44 -13.07 0.53 -8.04
CA SER A 44 -14.20 0.68 -7.12
C SER A 44 -14.79 -0.65 -6.63
N SER A 45 -13.92 -1.57 -6.18
CA SER A 45 -14.34 -2.91 -5.74
C SER A 45 -14.13 -3.10 -4.24
N ALA A 46 -14.96 -3.93 -3.58
CA ALA A 46 -14.84 -4.07 -2.13
C ALA A 46 -13.61 -4.90 -1.75
N VAL A 47 -13.43 -6.09 -2.35
CA VAL A 47 -12.29 -6.97 -2.07
C VAL A 47 -11.64 -7.41 -3.37
N VAL A 48 -10.31 -7.21 -3.46
CA VAL A 48 -9.51 -7.56 -4.64
C VAL A 48 -8.34 -8.45 -4.22
N ALA A 49 -8.24 -9.63 -4.81
CA ALA A 49 -7.14 -10.57 -4.61
C ALA A 49 -6.43 -10.84 -5.94
N GLY A 50 -5.18 -10.39 -6.05
CA GLY A 50 -4.34 -10.63 -7.22
C GLY A 50 -4.77 -9.85 -8.45
N SER A 51 -4.53 -8.54 -8.47
CA SER A 51 -4.75 -7.71 -9.67
C SER A 51 -3.50 -6.96 -10.12
N ILE A 52 -3.42 -6.60 -11.40
CA ILE A 52 -2.28 -5.84 -11.91
C ILE A 52 -2.43 -4.37 -11.50
N ALA A 53 -3.59 -3.75 -11.78
CA ALA A 53 -3.90 -2.38 -11.39
C ALA A 53 -5.22 -2.34 -10.61
N THR A 54 -5.19 -1.72 -9.43
CA THR A 54 -6.37 -1.54 -8.59
C THR A 54 -6.50 -0.09 -8.17
N ALA A 55 -7.68 0.49 -8.39
CA ALA A 55 -8.02 1.84 -7.94
C ALA A 55 -9.28 1.80 -7.06
N GLY A 56 -9.28 2.55 -5.97
CA GLY A 56 -10.50 2.81 -5.21
C GLY A 56 -11.11 1.58 -4.54
N SER A 57 -10.31 0.70 -3.93
CA SER A 57 -10.83 -0.54 -3.34
C SER A 57 -10.75 -0.57 -1.81
N ALA A 58 -11.68 -1.26 -1.14
CA ALA A 58 -11.64 -1.31 0.32
C ALA A 58 -10.50 -2.20 0.82
N VAL A 59 -10.35 -3.41 0.27
CA VAL A 59 -9.27 -4.33 0.64
C VAL A 59 -8.59 -4.89 -0.61
N VAL A 60 -7.26 -4.79 -0.66
CA VAL A 60 -6.45 -5.29 -1.78
C VAL A 60 -5.34 -6.18 -1.26
N VAL A 61 -5.22 -7.39 -1.83
CA VAL A 61 -4.18 -8.35 -1.45
C VAL A 61 -3.44 -8.84 -2.69
N GLY A 62 -2.12 -8.69 -2.71
CA GLY A 62 -1.27 -9.28 -3.74
C GLY A 62 -1.38 -8.60 -5.11
N SER A 63 -1.51 -7.28 -5.16
CA SER A 63 -1.61 -6.54 -6.41
C SER A 63 -0.28 -5.90 -6.83
N VAL A 64 -0.09 -5.67 -8.13
CA VAL A 64 1.12 -5.00 -8.64
C VAL A 64 1.08 -3.51 -8.34
N ALA A 65 0.02 -2.83 -8.75
CA ALA A 65 -0.17 -1.40 -8.51
C ALA A 65 -1.52 -1.15 -7.83
N THR A 66 -1.51 -0.38 -6.75
CA THR A 66 -2.72 -0.03 -6.01
C THR A 66 -2.76 1.46 -5.70
N ALA A 67 -3.88 2.11 -6.01
CA ALA A 67 -4.11 3.52 -5.72
C ALA A 67 -5.40 3.71 -4.92
N GLY A 68 -5.39 4.55 -3.90
CA GLY A 68 -6.63 5.00 -3.25
C GLY A 68 -7.39 3.86 -2.56
N SER A 69 -6.73 3.04 -1.75
CA SER A 69 -7.36 1.88 -1.10
C SER A 69 -7.34 1.98 0.42
N ALA A 70 -8.33 1.40 1.10
CA ALA A 70 -8.37 1.49 2.56
C ALA A 70 -7.31 0.57 3.21
N ALA A 71 -7.26 -0.69 2.81
CA ALA A 71 -6.25 -1.64 3.30
C ALA A 71 -5.57 -2.37 2.13
N VAL A 72 -4.24 -2.40 2.15
CA VAL A 72 -3.42 -3.06 1.13
C VAL A 72 -2.40 -3.99 1.77
N ALA A 73 -2.30 -5.22 1.28
CA ALA A 73 -1.32 -6.19 1.76
C ALA A 73 -0.56 -6.87 0.62
N ARG A 74 0.77 -7.01 0.79
CA ARG A 74 1.66 -7.72 -0.14
C ARG A 74 1.60 -7.20 -1.58
N SER A 75 1.50 -5.88 -1.76
CA SER A 75 1.50 -5.26 -3.08
C SER A 75 2.88 -4.76 -3.48
N ILE A 76 3.14 -4.61 -4.78
CA ILE A 76 4.45 -4.11 -5.26
C ILE A 76 4.51 -2.59 -5.07
N ALA A 77 3.56 -1.85 -5.65
CA ALA A 77 3.49 -0.40 -5.56
C ALA A 77 2.14 0.03 -5.00
N THR A 78 2.15 0.94 -4.03
CA THR A 78 0.93 1.48 -3.42
C THR A 78 1.01 2.98 -3.28
N SER A 79 -0.03 3.69 -3.72
CA SER A 79 -0.17 5.13 -3.53
C SER A 79 -1.48 5.46 -2.82
N GLY A 80 -1.44 6.40 -1.86
CA GLY A 80 -2.67 6.96 -1.27
C GLY A 80 -3.54 5.91 -0.57
N SER A 81 -3.01 5.19 0.43
CA SER A 81 -3.79 4.17 1.14
C SER A 81 -3.83 4.41 2.65
N ALA A 82 -4.88 3.95 3.33
CA ALA A 82 -4.97 4.17 4.79
C ALA A 82 -4.02 3.23 5.55
N ALA A 83 -4.03 1.94 5.24
CA ALA A 83 -3.15 0.95 5.85
C ALA A 83 -2.45 0.08 4.81
N VAL A 84 -1.13 -0.10 4.93
CA VAL A 84 -0.32 -0.91 4.02
C VAL A 84 0.60 -1.87 4.78
N ALA A 85 0.58 -3.15 4.44
CA ALA A 85 1.42 -4.16 5.08
C ALA A 85 2.20 -5.01 4.07
N GLY A 86 3.52 -5.07 4.23
CA GLY A 86 4.39 -5.95 3.45
C GLY A 86 4.49 -5.60 1.96
N SER A 87 4.38 -4.32 1.62
CA SER A 87 4.52 -3.84 0.24
C SER A 87 5.96 -3.43 -0.09
N ILE A 88 6.32 -3.42 -1.37
CA ILE A 88 7.69 -3.05 -1.78
C ILE A 88 7.86 -1.52 -1.72
N ALA A 89 7.02 -0.78 -2.43
CA ALA A 89 7.07 0.68 -2.47
C ALA A 89 5.72 1.28 -2.09
N THR A 90 5.72 2.25 -1.18
CA THR A 90 4.51 2.93 -0.71
C THR A 90 4.73 4.44 -0.68
N ALA A 91 3.79 5.20 -1.22
CA ALA A 91 3.80 6.65 -1.20
C ALA A 91 2.48 7.19 -0.65
N GLY A 92 2.55 8.13 0.30
CA GLY A 92 1.37 8.84 0.79
C GLY A 92 0.36 7.93 1.49
N SER A 93 0.80 7.16 2.50
CA SER A 93 -0.12 6.31 3.27
C SER A 93 -0.09 6.64 4.77
N ALA A 94 -1.19 6.36 5.47
CA ALA A 94 -1.32 6.74 6.88
C ALA A 94 -0.55 5.78 7.80
N ALA A 95 -0.76 4.47 7.67
CA ALA A 95 -0.10 3.46 8.51
C ALA A 95 0.57 2.38 7.66
N ILE A 96 1.85 2.12 7.92
CA ILE A 96 2.65 1.20 7.13
C ILE A 96 3.42 0.23 8.03
N ALA A 97 3.43 -1.05 7.68
CA ALA A 97 4.20 -2.06 8.39
C ALA A 97 5.00 -2.96 7.42
N GLY A 98 6.31 -3.02 7.61
CA GLY A 98 7.18 -3.97 6.92
C GLY A 98 7.35 -3.70 5.42
N CYS A 99 7.43 -2.43 5.01
CA CYS A 99 7.66 -2.08 3.62
C CYS A 99 9.15 -1.84 3.32
N ILE A 100 9.55 -2.00 2.05
CA ILE A 100 10.95 -1.75 1.66
C ILE A 100 11.18 -0.23 1.56
N LEU A 101 10.40 0.46 0.74
CA LEU A 101 10.52 1.89 0.52
C LEU A 101 9.21 2.60 0.89
N VAL A 102 9.32 3.64 1.70
CA VAL A 102 8.21 4.47 2.10
C VAL A 102 8.53 5.94 1.86
N VAL A 103 7.58 6.65 1.25
CA VAL A 103 7.66 8.09 1.02
C VAL A 103 6.43 8.76 1.64
N LEU A 104 6.67 9.83 2.41
CA LEU A 104 5.66 10.74 2.93
C LEU A 104 4.50 10.01 3.61
N SER A 105 4.75 9.46 4.79
CA SER A 105 3.76 8.66 5.52
C SER A 105 3.66 9.06 6.98
N ILE A 106 2.49 8.85 7.58
CA ILE A 106 2.23 9.31 8.94
C ILE A 106 2.92 8.39 9.94
N ALA A 107 2.64 7.09 9.90
CA ALA A 107 3.21 6.09 10.80
C ALA A 107 3.80 4.91 10.04
N CYS A 108 5.02 4.52 10.37
CA CYS A 108 5.74 3.41 9.73
C CYS A 108 6.39 2.52 10.78
N LYS A 109 6.29 1.20 10.61
CA LYS A 109 6.97 0.22 11.47
C LYS A 109 7.81 -0.75 10.67
N GLY A 110 9.10 -0.87 11.01
CA GLY A 110 9.97 -1.90 10.45
C GLY A 110 10.21 -1.78 8.94
N CYS A 111 10.27 -0.56 8.41
CA CYS A 111 10.54 -0.33 6.99
C CYS A 111 12.04 -0.23 6.71
N LEU A 112 12.49 -0.57 5.49
CA LEU A 112 13.92 -0.57 5.15
C LEU A 112 14.47 0.82 4.78
N ALA A 113 13.65 1.67 4.17
CA ALA A 113 13.99 3.03 3.78
C ALA A 113 12.75 3.94 3.90
N CYS A 114 12.89 5.07 4.59
CA CYS A 114 11.81 6.05 4.79
C CYS A 114 12.26 7.44 4.38
N LEU A 115 11.46 8.14 3.58
CA LEU A 115 11.70 9.52 3.15
C LEU A 115 10.56 10.43 3.65
N GLY A 116 10.86 11.36 4.56
CA GLY A 116 9.90 12.38 5.00
C GLY A 116 8.68 11.86 5.77
N CYS A 117 8.87 10.89 6.67
CA CYS A 117 7.77 10.31 7.46
C CYS A 117 7.65 10.96 8.86
N LEU A 118 6.48 10.85 9.52
CA LEU A 118 6.16 11.57 10.77
C LEU A 118 6.29 10.76 12.07
N ALA A 119 6.31 9.42 12.01
CA ALA A 119 6.46 8.54 13.17
C ALA A 119 7.01 7.18 12.72
N CYS A 120 8.34 7.06 12.66
CA CYS A 120 9.02 5.82 12.26
C CYS A 120 9.40 5.01 13.49
N VAL A 121 9.02 3.73 13.56
CA VAL A 121 9.38 2.82 14.64
C VAL A 121 10.18 1.64 14.10
N ARG A 122 11.40 1.43 14.62
CA ARG A 122 12.27 0.29 14.23
C ARG A 122 12.56 0.23 12.72
N CYS A 123 12.58 1.37 12.03
CA CYS A 123 12.93 1.44 10.61
C CYS A 123 14.44 1.49 10.40
N LYS A 124 14.89 1.14 9.21
CA LYS A 124 16.25 1.33 8.72
C LYS A 124 16.25 2.50 7.71
N ALA A 125 17.38 3.21 7.63
CA ALA A 125 17.63 4.27 6.65
C ALA A 125 16.50 5.31 6.51
N CYS A 126 16.20 6.03 7.59
CA CYS A 126 15.28 7.17 7.54
C CYS A 126 16.01 8.43 7.05
N VAL A 127 15.41 9.18 6.14
CA VAL A 127 15.92 10.48 5.68
C VAL A 127 14.84 11.54 5.87
N GLY A 128 15.17 12.63 6.56
CA GLY A 128 14.27 13.77 6.74
C GLY A 128 12.97 13.45 7.49
N CYS A 129 12.97 12.43 8.35
CA CYS A 129 11.78 12.03 9.11
C CYS A 129 11.66 12.82 10.43
N VAL A 130 10.45 12.84 10.98
CA VAL A 130 10.11 13.44 12.27
C VAL A 130 9.76 12.30 13.22
N ARG A 131 10.14 12.39 14.51
CA ARG A 131 9.78 11.42 15.57
C ARG A 131 10.13 9.96 15.21
N CYS A 132 11.40 9.71 14.90
CA CYS A 132 11.89 8.33 14.77
C CYS A 132 12.15 7.72 16.16
N GLU A 133 11.62 6.53 16.40
CA GLU A 133 11.85 5.72 17.58
C GLU A 133 12.64 4.47 17.18
N ASP A 134 13.79 4.24 17.83
CA ASP A 134 14.55 3.00 17.72
C ASP A 134 15.00 2.65 16.28
N CYS A 135 15.20 3.67 15.45
CA CYS A 135 15.58 3.51 14.05
C CYS A 135 17.11 3.42 13.86
N ILE A 136 17.53 2.77 12.76
CA ILE A 136 18.95 2.57 12.41
C ILE A 136 19.29 3.38 11.17
N GLY A 137 20.35 4.21 11.23
CA GLY A 137 20.83 4.96 10.07
C GLY A 137 19.95 6.14 9.67
N CYS A 138 19.49 6.93 10.64
CA CYS A 138 18.77 8.17 10.40
C CYS A 138 19.71 9.28 9.89
N VAL A 139 19.26 10.00 8.86
CA VAL A 139 19.97 11.16 8.26
C VAL A 139 19.03 12.36 8.22
N GLY A 140 19.41 13.46 8.88
CA GLY A 140 18.64 14.71 8.88
C GLY A 140 17.23 14.58 9.48
N CYS A 141 17.02 13.65 10.41
CA CYS A 141 15.74 13.49 11.11
C CYS A 141 15.66 14.40 12.33
N VAL A 142 14.43 14.77 12.74
CA VAL A 142 14.17 15.67 13.87
C VAL A 142 13.41 14.96 14.99
N ASN A 143 13.76 15.25 16.24
CA ASN A 143 13.12 14.73 17.46
C ASN A 143 13.13 13.19 17.56
N CYS A 144 14.31 12.57 17.52
CA CYS A 144 14.44 11.12 17.49
C CYS A 144 14.85 10.52 18.85
N THR A 145 14.38 9.32 19.16
CA THR A 145 14.68 8.57 20.41
C THR A 145 15.26 7.19 20.09
N GLY A 146 16.18 6.67 20.93
CA GLY A 146 16.67 5.28 20.83
C GLY A 146 17.51 4.93 19.59
N LEU A 147 18.11 5.91 18.92
CA LEU A 147 18.80 5.72 17.63
C LEU A 147 20.04 4.81 17.70
N ARG A 148 20.30 4.05 16.62
CA ARG A 148 21.54 3.28 16.41
C ARG A 148 22.21 3.74 15.10
N ASN A 149 23.53 4.02 15.13
CA ASN A 149 24.33 4.36 13.94
C ASN A 149 23.85 5.60 13.15
N ALA A 150 23.62 6.73 13.82
CA ALA A 150 23.05 7.94 13.22
C ALA A 150 24.10 8.95 12.69
N VAL A 151 23.82 9.58 11.55
CA VAL A 151 24.69 10.58 10.90
C VAL A 151 23.89 11.87 10.64
N GLY A 152 24.22 12.97 11.31
CA GLY A 152 23.59 14.30 11.11
C GLY A 152 22.35 14.59 12.00
N LEU A 153 22.48 14.49 13.32
CA LEU A 153 21.39 14.59 14.31
C LEU A 153 21.02 16.03 14.72
N ARG A 154 19.72 16.34 14.94
CA ARG A 154 19.26 17.38 15.88
C ARG A 154 18.01 16.93 16.67
N ASP A 155 18.00 17.24 17.97
CA ASP A 155 17.08 16.83 19.05
C ASP A 155 17.08 15.33 19.45
N VAL A 156 18.26 14.81 19.81
CA VAL A 156 18.39 13.47 20.40
C VAL A 156 18.32 13.49 21.92
N HIS A 157 17.33 12.77 22.46
CA HIS A 157 17.22 12.45 23.87
C HIS A 157 17.57 10.97 24.04
N ALA A 158 18.79 10.69 24.50
CA ALA A 158 19.11 9.38 25.05
C ALA A 158 18.61 9.36 26.49
N ALA A 159 17.68 8.46 26.79
CA ALA A 159 17.44 8.01 28.16
C ALA A 159 18.52 7.00 28.56
#